data_AF-A0A2T5UBE3-F1
#
_entry.id   AF-A0A2T5UBE3-F1
#
_cell.length_a   1.000
_cell.length_b   1.000
_cell.length_c   1.000
_cell.angle_alpha   90.00
_cell.angle_beta   90.00
_cell.angle_gamma   90.00
#
_symmetry.space_group_name_H-M   'P 1'
#
loop_
_entity.id
_entity.type
_entity.pdbx_description
1 polymer ?
#
loop_
_entity_poly.entity_id
_entity_poly.type
_entity_poly.pdbx_seq_one_letter_code
_entity_poly.pdbx_strand_id
1 'polypeptide(L)'
;MTQPVSMQPIVTLRQRLAADGGSVPSEDLLRAVLPLMREVGALHARGLVAELGDEAVVDRDGELALARPDGRPPQLNEAGIRAAQPRVSSALRVVGEYRVTTDIETGSQVDDLRAGSPDGERPDADPREAANPVYRIGYRSWEEQVGHHDEQTDIFSIGLILASLACGLDFNDETDVRRFSADQGNLFRLNGALHPVIASLIGEMTALNRHERASDLMAAASRLEDYRDQPVGLDVNRVLAGATGVPSRRAAVLSHLRDRLFDLSRRNRLIHFRPTQATVNLTVASVPMVIRLESIRAEQLCT
;
A
#
# COMPACT_ATOMS: atom_id res chain seq x y z
N MET A 1 38.36 -3.48 28.92
CA MET A 1 38.16 -2.48 27.86
C MET A 1 36.76 -2.68 27.32
N THR A 2 35.80 -1.95 27.85
CA THR A 2 34.41 -1.98 27.41
C THR A 2 34.28 -0.88 26.37
N GLN A 3 34.07 -1.23 25.10
CA GLN A 3 33.79 -0.23 24.07
C GLN A 3 32.49 0.50 24.46
N PRO A 4 32.44 1.84 24.41
CA PRO A 4 31.18 2.55 24.53
C PRO A 4 30.33 2.19 23.30
N VAL A 5 29.17 1.58 23.53
CA VAL A 5 28.12 1.45 22.52
C VAL A 5 27.80 2.88 22.10
N SER A 6 28.17 3.25 20.88
CA SER A 6 27.82 4.54 20.30
C SER A 6 26.30 4.58 20.18
N MET A 7 25.62 5.16 21.18
CA MET A 7 24.22 5.53 21.08
C MET A 7 24.12 6.59 19.99
N GLN A 8 23.85 6.14 18.77
CA GLN A 8 23.49 7.02 17.67
C GLN A 8 22.15 7.71 17.99
N PRO A 9 21.95 8.94 17.50
CA PRO A 9 20.76 9.73 17.85
C PRO A 9 19.50 9.00 17.39
N ILE A 10 18.53 8.90 18.28
CA ILE A 10 17.16 8.51 17.94
C ILE A 10 16.57 9.68 17.16
N VAL A 11 16.15 9.43 15.92
CA VAL A 11 15.62 10.45 15.01
C VAL A 11 14.12 10.23 14.87
N THR A 12 13.32 11.30 14.88
CA THR A 12 11.86 11.17 14.66
C THR A 12 11.54 10.92 13.19
N LEU A 13 10.36 10.36 12.90
CA LEU A 13 9.91 10.12 11.52
C LEU A 13 10.01 11.39 10.66
N ARG A 14 9.56 12.54 11.17
CA ARG A 14 9.69 13.83 10.51
C ARG A 14 11.13 14.23 10.18
N GLN A 15 12.06 14.03 11.12
CA GLN A 15 13.46 14.36 10.90
C GLN A 15 14.10 13.47 9.83
N ARG A 16 13.71 12.20 9.77
CA ARG A 16 14.11 11.27 8.70
C ARG A 16 13.61 11.76 7.34
N LEU A 17 12.31 12.08 7.23
CA LEU A 17 11.71 12.57 5.97
C LEU A 17 12.39 13.85 5.47
N ALA A 18 12.76 14.75 6.39
CA ALA A 18 13.50 15.96 6.06
C ALA A 18 14.93 15.69 5.54
N ALA A 19 15.58 14.61 5.99
CA ALA A 19 16.92 14.23 5.54
C ALA A 19 16.92 13.52 4.18
N ASP A 20 15.92 12.67 3.92
CA ASP A 20 15.82 11.88 2.69
C ASP A 20 15.38 12.73 1.47
N GLY A 21 14.64 13.83 1.70
CA GLY A 21 14.33 14.84 0.68
C GLY A 21 13.46 14.35 -0.49
N GLY A 22 12.83 13.17 -0.38
CA GLY A 22 12.03 12.56 -1.44
C GLY A 22 11.51 11.16 -1.10
N SER A 23 11.02 10.45 -2.12
CA SER A 23 10.56 9.08 -1.96
C SER A 23 11.71 8.09 -1.72
N VAL A 24 11.50 7.17 -0.80
CA VAL A 24 12.47 6.15 -0.41
C VAL A 24 12.40 4.97 -1.41
N PRO A 25 13.55 4.42 -1.86
CA PRO A 25 13.58 3.21 -2.68
C PRO A 25 12.91 2.02 -1.98
N SER A 26 12.32 1.09 -2.75
CA SER A 26 11.55 -0.01 -2.17
C SER A 26 12.32 -0.86 -1.15
N GLU A 27 13.62 -1.11 -1.35
CA GLU A 27 14.42 -1.89 -0.40
C GLU A 27 14.61 -1.19 0.94
N ASP A 28 14.90 0.12 0.90
CA ASP A 28 15.10 0.92 2.10
C ASP A 28 13.76 1.17 2.82
N LEU A 29 12.66 1.24 2.05
CA LEU A 29 11.29 1.29 2.56
C LEU A 29 10.95 0.01 3.34
N LEU A 30 11.26 -1.17 2.79
CA LEU A 30 11.04 -2.45 3.45
C LEU A 30 11.87 -2.56 4.73
N ARG A 31 13.17 -2.24 4.65
CA ARG A 31 14.07 -2.22 5.81
C ARG A 31 13.51 -1.34 6.92
N ALA A 32 12.95 -0.19 6.57
CA ALA A 32 12.37 0.73 7.52
C ALA A 32 11.09 0.22 8.17
N VAL A 33 10.12 -0.22 7.38
CA VAL A 33 8.74 -0.42 7.85
C VAL A 33 8.50 -1.82 8.42
N LEU A 34 9.18 -2.86 7.92
CA LEU A 34 8.93 -4.23 8.37
C LEU A 34 9.19 -4.47 9.87
N PRO A 35 10.26 -3.92 10.49
CA PRO A 35 10.46 -4.04 11.93
C PRO A 35 9.27 -3.46 12.72
N LEU A 36 8.79 -2.27 12.35
CA LEU A 36 7.62 -1.63 12.96
C LEU A 36 6.36 -2.51 12.82
N MET A 37 6.09 -3.05 11.62
CA MET A 37 4.93 -3.92 11.41
C MET A 37 4.97 -5.16 12.30
N ARG A 38 6.16 -5.76 12.47
CA ARG A 38 6.35 -6.93 13.33
C ARG A 38 6.18 -6.58 14.81
N GLU A 39 6.68 -5.42 15.25
CA GLU A 39 6.54 -4.93 16.62
C GLU A 39 5.06 -4.70 16.97
N VAL A 40 4.31 -4.04 16.07
CA VAL A 40 2.87 -3.82 16.23
C VAL A 40 2.08 -5.13 16.12
N GLY A 41 2.43 -6.02 15.21
CA GLY A 41 1.82 -7.35 15.11
C GLY A 41 1.99 -8.17 16.41
N ALA A 42 3.13 -8.03 17.10
CA ALA A 42 3.35 -8.66 18.40
C ALA A 42 2.52 -8.03 19.53
N LEU A 43 2.09 -6.76 19.40
CA LEU A 43 1.10 -6.14 20.29
C LEU A 43 -0.31 -6.69 20.01
N HIS A 44 -0.71 -6.76 18.74
CA HIS A 44 -2.02 -7.31 18.32
C HIS A 44 -2.20 -8.76 18.80
N ALA A 45 -1.16 -9.58 18.70
CA ALA A 45 -1.17 -10.95 19.22
C ALA A 45 -1.42 -11.05 20.74
N ARG A 46 -1.19 -9.96 21.49
CA ARG A 46 -1.45 -9.84 22.93
C ARG A 46 -2.78 -9.12 23.24
N GLY A 47 -3.56 -8.76 22.23
CA GLY A 47 -4.78 -7.97 22.37
C GLY A 47 -4.53 -6.50 22.74
N LEU A 48 -3.31 -6.00 22.45
CA LEU A 48 -2.91 -4.62 22.67
C LEU A 48 -2.78 -3.91 21.33
N VAL A 49 -2.90 -2.59 21.36
CA VAL A 49 -2.75 -1.71 20.20
C VAL A 49 -1.58 -0.76 20.41
N ALA A 50 -1.00 -0.28 19.32
CA ALA A 50 0.14 0.61 19.35
C ALA A 50 -0.28 2.07 19.60
N GLU A 51 0.68 2.86 20.08
CA GLU A 51 0.60 4.32 20.03
C GLU A 51 1.40 4.74 18.79
N LEU A 52 0.69 5.18 17.75
CA LEU A 52 1.26 5.54 16.45
C LEU A 52 1.04 7.03 16.16
N GLY A 53 1.94 7.61 15.39
CA GLY A 53 2.00 9.05 15.13
C GLY A 53 3.46 9.49 14.95
N ASP A 54 3.66 10.74 14.54
CA ASP A 54 4.98 11.28 14.20
C ASP A 54 6.01 11.14 15.33
N GLU A 55 5.64 11.54 16.55
CA GLU A 55 6.51 11.47 17.74
C GLU A 55 6.54 10.07 18.38
N ALA A 56 5.60 9.20 18.00
CA ALA A 56 5.47 7.87 18.58
C ALA A 56 6.24 6.79 17.80
N VAL A 57 6.74 7.16 16.61
CA VAL A 57 7.57 6.30 15.76
C VAL A 57 8.95 6.93 15.61
N VAL A 58 9.96 6.15 15.94
CA VAL A 58 11.37 6.59 15.90
C VAL A 58 12.15 5.75 14.90
N ASP A 59 13.10 6.39 14.25
CA ASP A 59 14.12 5.73 13.45
C ASP A 59 15.30 5.32 14.33
N ARG A 60 15.66 4.04 14.24
CA ARG A 60 16.83 3.43 14.85
C ARG A 60 17.66 2.81 13.74
N ASP A 61 18.61 3.57 13.20
CA ASP A 61 19.54 3.11 12.16
C ASP A 61 18.84 2.65 10.86
N GLY A 62 17.86 3.45 10.42
CA GLY A 62 17.07 3.19 9.22
C GLY A 62 15.89 2.24 9.44
N GLU A 63 15.75 1.64 10.63
CA GLU A 63 14.62 0.81 11.03
C GLU A 63 13.63 1.61 11.88
N LEU A 64 12.35 1.60 11.52
CA LEU A 64 11.32 2.23 12.32
C LEU A 64 10.92 1.33 13.48
N ALA A 65 10.70 1.94 14.64
CA ALA A 65 10.25 1.26 15.84
C ALA A 65 9.33 2.16 16.67
N LEU A 66 8.54 1.55 17.55
CA LEU A 66 7.73 2.29 18.52
C LEU A 66 8.62 2.98 19.55
N ALA A 67 8.30 4.24 19.83
CA ALA A 67 8.86 4.96 20.97
C ALA A 67 8.42 4.31 22.30
N ARG A 68 7.20 3.76 22.34
CA ARG A 68 6.61 3.06 23.48
C ARG A 68 6.20 1.63 23.08
N PRO A 69 7.04 0.62 23.35
CA PRO A 69 6.81 -0.75 22.87
C PRO A 69 5.77 -1.54 23.69
N ASP A 70 5.34 -1.01 24.84
CA ASP A 70 4.41 -1.70 25.75
C ASP A 70 2.97 -1.76 25.21
N GLY A 71 2.61 -0.81 24.33
CA GLY A 71 1.26 -0.63 23.81
C GLY A 71 0.21 -0.31 24.87
N ARG A 72 -1.06 -0.33 24.46
CA ARG A 72 -2.21 -0.01 25.32
C ARG A 72 -3.42 -0.89 24.97
N PRO A 73 -4.41 -1.04 25.86
CA PRO A 73 -5.65 -1.72 25.49
C PRO A 73 -6.43 -0.93 24.42
N PRO A 74 -7.17 -1.62 23.52
CA PRO A 74 -8.00 -0.97 22.52
C PRO A 74 -9.13 -0.15 23.14
N GLN A 75 -9.52 0.92 22.46
CA GLN A 75 -10.65 1.76 22.80
C GLN A 75 -11.77 1.52 21.80
N LEU A 76 -12.89 0.92 22.24
CA LEU A 76 -13.96 0.50 21.35
C LEU A 76 -15.14 1.46 21.45
N ASN A 77 -15.33 2.30 20.43
CA ASN A 77 -16.56 3.06 20.23
C ASN A 77 -17.29 2.62 18.95
N GLU A 78 -17.90 1.44 18.95
CA GLU A 78 -18.64 0.93 17.78
C GLU A 78 -19.83 1.81 17.40
N ALA A 79 -20.45 2.48 18.37
CA ALA A 79 -21.59 3.36 18.12
C ALA A 79 -21.17 4.59 17.31
N GLY A 80 -20.03 5.21 17.67
CA GLY A 80 -19.44 6.32 16.93
C GLY A 80 -19.05 5.92 15.51
N ILE A 81 -18.42 4.75 15.34
CA ILE A 81 -18.08 4.22 14.02
C ILE A 81 -19.34 3.98 13.17
N ARG A 82 -20.40 3.38 13.73
CA ARG A 82 -21.64 3.10 13.00
C ARG A 82 -22.39 4.37 12.61
N ALA A 83 -22.31 5.41 13.43
CA ALA A 83 -22.89 6.72 13.11
C ALA A 83 -22.17 7.38 11.93
N ALA A 84 -20.83 7.32 11.91
CA ALA A 84 -19.98 7.87 10.84
C ALA A 84 -19.98 7.02 9.55
N GLN A 85 -20.08 5.70 9.67
CA GLN A 85 -20.09 4.72 8.58
C GLN A 85 -21.23 3.71 8.77
N PRO A 86 -22.48 4.07 8.41
CA PRO A 86 -23.57 3.12 8.40
C PRO A 86 -23.28 1.98 7.41
N ARG A 87 -23.56 0.73 7.81
CA ARG A 87 -23.38 -0.43 6.93
C ARG A 87 -24.23 -0.26 5.68
N VAL A 88 -23.57 -0.12 4.53
CA VAL A 88 -24.22 0.10 3.23
C VAL A 88 -25.01 -1.16 2.86
N SER A 89 -26.33 -1.10 2.95
CA SER A 89 -27.23 -2.17 2.47
C SER A 89 -27.72 -1.97 1.03
N SER A 90 -27.26 -0.95 0.31
CA SER A 90 -27.68 -0.68 -1.07
C SER A 90 -26.57 -0.05 -1.91
N ALA A 91 -26.59 -0.33 -3.21
CA ALA A 91 -25.52 -0.12 -4.21
C ALA A 91 -25.09 1.33 -4.50
N LEU A 92 -25.12 2.24 -3.53
CA LEU A 92 -24.66 3.61 -3.65
C LEU A 92 -23.45 3.85 -2.74
N ARG A 93 -22.26 3.81 -3.33
CA ARG A 93 -20.98 4.12 -2.68
C ARG A 93 -20.84 5.64 -2.52
N VAL A 94 -21.33 6.18 -1.41
CA VAL A 94 -21.12 7.59 -1.05
C VAL A 94 -19.72 7.71 -0.43
N VAL A 95 -18.74 8.08 -1.25
CA VAL A 95 -17.36 8.37 -0.81
C VAL A 95 -17.05 9.82 -1.13
N GLY A 96 -17.19 10.68 -0.12
CA GLY A 96 -16.89 12.11 -0.17
C GLY A 96 -17.96 12.91 -0.89
N GLU A 97 -18.61 13.84 -0.18
CA GLU A 97 -19.30 14.94 -0.83
C GLU A 97 -18.28 15.72 -1.67
N TYR A 98 -18.35 15.58 -2.99
CA TYR A 98 -17.82 16.60 -3.88
C TYR A 98 -18.75 17.79 -3.75
N ARG A 99 -18.31 18.89 -3.13
CA ARG A 99 -19.05 20.15 -3.24
C ARG A 99 -18.67 20.78 -4.56
N VAL A 100 -19.55 20.68 -5.55
CA VAL A 100 -19.48 21.46 -6.78
C VAL A 100 -20.16 22.80 -6.50
N THR A 101 -19.39 23.82 -6.15
CA THR A 101 -19.88 25.20 -6.22
C THR A 101 -19.79 25.65 -7.67
N THR A 102 -20.93 25.71 -8.34
CA THR A 102 -21.04 26.32 -9.67
C THR A 102 -21.26 27.81 -9.48
N ASP A 103 -20.20 28.59 -9.63
CA ASP A 103 -20.30 30.05 -9.76
C ASP A 103 -20.38 30.40 -11.26
N ILE A 104 -21.33 31.28 -11.62
CA ILE A 104 -21.65 31.66 -13.00
C ILE A 104 -20.54 32.56 -13.58
N GLU A 105 -19.71 33.20 -12.75
CA GLU A 105 -18.59 34.04 -13.21
C GLU A 105 -17.23 33.32 -13.20
N THR A 106 -17.03 32.33 -12.32
CA THR A 106 -15.70 31.75 -12.02
C THR A 106 -15.50 30.31 -12.50
N GLY A 107 -16.54 29.68 -13.03
CA GLY A 107 -16.51 28.26 -13.43
C GLY A 107 -16.63 27.30 -12.23
N SER A 108 -16.96 26.04 -12.51
CA SER A 108 -17.15 25.02 -11.47
C SER A 108 -15.84 24.71 -10.74
N GLN A 109 -15.80 25.01 -9.44
CA GLN A 109 -14.71 24.60 -8.56
C GLN A 109 -15.15 23.31 -7.84
N VAL A 110 -14.34 22.25 -7.97
CA VAL A 110 -14.56 20.97 -7.29
C VAL A 110 -13.71 20.96 -6.04
N ASP A 111 -14.34 21.09 -4.88
CA ASP A 111 -13.66 21.03 -3.59
C ASP A 111 -13.66 19.59 -3.06
N ASP A 112 -12.48 19.02 -2.79
CA ASP A 112 -12.31 17.67 -2.25
C ASP A 112 -12.33 17.70 -0.72
N LEU A 113 -13.44 17.28 -0.11
CA LEU A 113 -13.66 17.30 1.35
C LEU A 113 -12.97 16.16 2.12
N ARG A 114 -12.09 15.40 1.47
CA ARG A 114 -11.39 14.26 2.07
C ARG A 114 -10.12 14.63 2.84
N ALA A 115 -9.72 15.90 2.85
CA ALA A 115 -8.66 16.42 3.69
C ALA A 115 -9.24 17.37 4.75
N GLY A 116 -9.05 17.05 6.04
CA GLY A 116 -9.50 17.91 7.15
C GLY A 116 -8.33 18.53 7.91
N SER A 117 -8.45 19.81 8.26
CA SER A 117 -7.52 20.52 9.16
C SER A 117 -7.66 20.02 10.62
N PRO A 118 -6.63 20.15 11.47
CA PRO A 118 -6.69 19.79 12.89
C PRO A 118 -7.72 20.61 13.68
N ASP A 119 -7.93 21.87 13.28
CA ASP A 119 -8.87 22.82 13.90
C ASP A 119 -10.30 22.71 13.32
N GLY A 120 -10.72 21.50 12.95
CA GLY A 120 -12.05 21.22 12.41
C GLY A 120 -13.21 21.42 13.39
N GLU A 121 -13.08 22.26 14.42
CA GLU A 121 -14.22 22.87 15.08
C GLU A 121 -14.82 23.89 14.10
N ARG A 122 -15.69 23.42 13.21
CA ARG A 122 -16.64 24.29 12.53
C ARG A 122 -17.57 24.86 13.62
N PRO A 123 -17.58 26.18 13.88
CA PRO A 123 -18.37 26.76 14.97
C PRO A 123 -19.88 26.48 14.86
N ASP A 124 -20.33 26.05 13.67
CA ASP A 124 -21.73 25.87 13.31
C ASP A 124 -22.08 24.42 12.86
N ALA A 125 -21.15 23.46 12.94
CA ALA A 125 -21.45 22.07 12.56
C ALA A 125 -22.14 21.34 13.72
N ASP A 126 -23.26 20.65 13.41
CA ASP A 126 -23.86 19.69 14.34
C ASP A 126 -22.77 18.69 14.78
N PRO A 127 -22.60 18.38 16.08
CA PRO A 127 -21.67 17.35 16.56
C PRO A 127 -21.77 16.00 15.82
N ARG A 128 -22.88 15.75 15.13
CA ARG A 128 -23.12 14.60 14.26
C ARG A 128 -22.47 14.70 12.87
N GLU A 129 -22.19 15.90 12.36
CA GLU A 129 -21.51 16.18 11.09
C GLU A 129 -19.98 16.21 11.22
N ALA A 130 -19.47 16.26 12.46
CA ALA A 130 -18.04 16.38 12.76
C ALA A 130 -17.23 15.08 12.53
N ALA A 131 -17.87 13.95 12.27
CA ALA A 131 -17.25 12.62 12.20
C ALA A 131 -17.29 11.99 10.80
N ASN A 132 -17.15 12.79 9.74
CA ASN A 132 -17.04 12.24 8.40
C ASN A 132 -15.67 11.57 8.20
N PRO A 133 -15.60 10.39 7.55
CA PRO A 133 -14.33 9.74 7.23
C PRO A 133 -13.49 10.60 6.29
N VAL A 134 -12.38 11.16 6.81
CA VAL A 134 -11.46 12.04 6.07
C VAL A 134 -10.01 11.72 6.47
N TYR A 135 -9.06 11.99 5.57
CA TYR A 135 -7.65 12.00 5.91
C TYR A 135 -7.34 13.22 6.77
N ARG A 136 -6.52 13.01 7.80
CA ARG A 136 -6.17 14.01 8.80
C ARG A 136 -4.66 14.12 8.92
N ILE A 137 -4.20 15.26 9.41
CA ILE A 137 -2.79 15.45 9.69
C ILE A 137 -2.32 14.56 10.86
N GLY A 138 -1.01 14.29 10.91
CA GLY A 138 -0.37 13.65 12.06
C GLY A 138 -0.41 12.13 12.07
N TYR A 139 -0.60 11.48 10.91
CA TYR A 139 -0.64 10.01 10.78
C TYR A 139 -1.76 9.33 11.58
N ARG A 140 -2.85 10.06 11.85
CA ARG A 140 -3.98 9.59 12.67
C ARG A 140 -5.17 9.15 11.83
N SER A 141 -5.90 8.19 12.35
CA SER A 141 -7.19 7.81 11.79
C SER A 141 -8.30 8.81 12.19
N TRP A 142 -9.31 8.97 11.34
CA TRP A 142 -10.54 9.66 11.71
C TRP A 142 -11.27 8.95 12.86
N GLU A 143 -11.05 7.63 13.02
CA GLU A 143 -11.67 6.80 14.06
C GLU A 143 -11.26 7.25 15.48
N GLU A 144 -10.04 7.78 15.64
CA GLU A 144 -9.58 8.32 16.93
C GLU A 144 -10.41 9.53 17.38
N GLN A 145 -10.96 10.31 16.45
CA GLN A 145 -11.80 11.48 16.78
C GLN A 145 -13.12 11.07 17.43
N VAL A 146 -13.64 9.90 17.05
CA VAL A 146 -14.81 9.31 17.72
C VAL A 146 -14.41 8.47 18.93
N GLY A 147 -13.15 8.51 19.38
CA GLY A 147 -12.67 7.74 20.52
C GLY A 147 -12.59 6.23 20.26
N HIS A 148 -12.43 5.83 18.99
CA HIS A 148 -12.20 4.44 18.60
C HIS A 148 -10.74 4.25 18.22
N HIS A 149 -10.09 3.24 18.80
CA HIS A 149 -8.74 2.82 18.43
C HIS A 149 -8.61 1.31 18.63
N ASP A 150 -8.44 0.58 17.54
CA ASP A 150 -8.19 -0.85 17.52
C ASP A 150 -7.05 -1.21 16.54
N GLU A 151 -6.91 -2.50 16.24
CA GLU A 151 -5.90 -3.02 15.31
C GLU A 151 -6.04 -2.43 13.89
N GLN A 152 -7.27 -2.19 13.41
CA GLN A 152 -7.49 -1.57 12.09
C GLN A 152 -7.17 -0.08 12.08
N THR A 153 -7.24 0.57 13.24
CA THR A 153 -6.72 1.93 13.43
C THR A 153 -5.20 1.94 13.30
N ASP A 154 -4.49 0.98 13.91
CA ASP A 154 -3.03 0.87 13.77
C ASP A 154 -2.60 0.61 12.32
N ILE A 155 -3.29 -0.30 11.62
CA ILE A 155 -3.04 -0.61 10.21
C ILE A 155 -3.15 0.66 9.35
N PHE A 156 -4.13 1.51 9.62
CA PHE A 156 -4.30 2.77 8.90
C PHE A 156 -3.12 3.71 9.08
N SER A 157 -2.69 3.92 10.33
CA SER A 157 -1.54 4.77 10.66
C SER A 157 -0.23 4.25 10.04
N ILE A 158 0.01 2.93 10.08
CA ILE A 158 1.16 2.31 9.41
C ILE A 158 1.07 2.49 7.90
N GLY A 159 -0.14 2.38 7.32
CA GLY A 159 -0.38 2.65 5.91
C GLY A 159 0.02 4.08 5.51
N LEU A 160 -0.29 5.07 6.36
CA LEU A 160 0.13 6.46 6.14
C LEU A 160 1.65 6.62 6.27
N ILE A 161 2.31 5.95 7.22
CA ILE A 161 3.77 5.96 7.33
C ILE A 161 4.42 5.37 6.07
N LEU A 162 3.89 4.22 5.61
CA LEU A 162 4.34 3.58 4.38
C LEU A 162 4.15 4.49 3.16
N ALA A 163 3.00 5.15 3.05
CA ALA A 163 2.70 6.10 1.97
C ALA A 163 3.62 7.34 2.02
N SER A 164 3.90 7.85 3.21
CA SER A 164 4.77 8.99 3.42
C SER A 164 6.18 8.72 2.89
N LEU A 165 6.77 7.60 3.31
CA LEU A 165 8.10 7.19 2.84
C LEU A 165 8.10 6.83 1.34
N ALA A 166 7.08 6.11 0.87
CA ALA A 166 7.01 5.66 -0.52
C ALA A 166 6.75 6.79 -1.52
N CYS A 167 6.03 7.84 -1.12
CA CYS A 167 5.64 8.96 -1.99
C CYS A 167 6.40 10.26 -1.67
N GLY A 168 7.22 10.30 -0.62
CA GLY A 168 7.92 11.50 -0.18
C GLY A 168 6.97 12.59 0.31
N LEU A 169 5.98 12.21 1.12
CA LEU A 169 4.96 13.11 1.67
C LEU A 169 5.17 13.29 3.18
N ASP A 170 4.86 14.47 3.71
CA ASP A 170 4.75 14.70 5.16
C ASP A 170 3.27 14.84 5.55
N PHE A 171 2.70 13.84 6.21
CA PHE A 171 1.31 13.91 6.68
C PHE A 171 1.11 14.84 7.88
N ASN A 172 2.13 15.53 8.37
CA ASN A 172 1.93 16.69 9.23
C ASN A 172 1.59 17.97 8.43
N ASP A 173 1.86 18.01 7.13
CA ASP A 173 1.52 19.12 6.24
C ASP A 173 0.14 18.88 5.58
N GLU A 174 -0.76 19.84 5.74
CA GLU A 174 -2.09 19.84 5.13
C GLU A 174 -2.03 19.76 3.59
N THR A 175 -0.99 20.33 2.98
CA THR A 175 -0.79 20.30 1.54
C THR A 175 -0.56 18.88 1.04
N ASP A 176 0.26 18.11 1.75
CA ASP A 176 0.57 16.73 1.39
C ASP A 176 -0.58 15.78 1.72
N VAL A 177 -1.33 16.01 2.81
CA VAL A 177 -2.61 15.32 3.07
C VAL A 177 -3.59 15.53 1.92
N ARG A 178 -3.75 16.77 1.44
CA ARG A 178 -4.62 17.09 0.29
C ARG A 178 -4.17 16.39 -0.99
N ARG A 179 -2.86 16.40 -1.27
CA ARG A 179 -2.29 15.72 -2.45
C ARG A 179 -2.55 14.22 -2.40
N PHE A 180 -2.32 13.59 -1.24
CA PHE A 180 -2.61 12.17 -1.07
C PHE A 180 -4.09 11.87 -1.24
N SER A 181 -4.97 12.65 -0.62
CA SER A 181 -6.42 12.51 -0.73
C SER A 181 -6.90 12.50 -2.19
N ALA A 182 -6.40 13.46 -2.99
CA ALA A 182 -6.78 13.59 -4.40
C ALA A 182 -6.27 12.43 -5.27
N ASP A 183 -5.08 11.90 -4.95
CA ASP A 183 -4.38 10.89 -5.74
C ASP A 183 -4.39 9.48 -5.13
N GLN A 184 -5.10 9.24 -4.02
CA GLN A 184 -5.09 7.94 -3.34
C GLN A 184 -5.59 6.79 -4.23
N GLY A 185 -6.50 7.07 -5.17
CA GLY A 185 -6.94 6.09 -6.16
C GLY A 185 -5.88 5.73 -7.21
N ASN A 186 -4.80 6.51 -7.32
CA ASN A 186 -3.71 6.29 -8.26
C ASN A 186 -2.38 6.90 -7.76
N LEU A 187 -1.72 6.19 -6.84
CA LEU A 187 -0.45 6.62 -6.23
C LEU A 187 0.71 6.80 -7.24
N PHE A 188 0.60 6.26 -8.45
CA PHE A 188 1.61 6.48 -9.50
C PHE A 188 1.68 7.93 -9.98
N ARG A 189 0.66 8.76 -9.68
CA ARG A 189 0.72 10.22 -9.91
C ARG A 189 1.65 10.93 -8.93
N LEU A 190 1.82 10.36 -7.74
CA LEU A 190 2.74 10.85 -6.71
C LEU A 190 4.14 10.30 -6.90
N ASN A 191 4.25 8.97 -7.10
CA ASN A 191 5.51 8.31 -7.38
C ASN A 191 5.36 7.27 -8.51
N GLY A 192 5.80 7.63 -9.73
CA GLY A 192 5.74 6.75 -10.89
C GLY A 192 6.65 5.51 -10.82
N ALA A 193 7.67 5.52 -9.96
CA ALA A 193 8.60 4.41 -9.76
C ALA A 193 8.10 3.39 -8.72
N LEU A 194 7.02 3.69 -8.00
CA LEU A 194 6.46 2.84 -6.93
C LEU A 194 6.10 1.45 -7.46
N HIS A 195 6.44 0.39 -6.73
CA HIS A 195 6.05 -0.98 -7.12
C HIS A 195 4.51 -1.18 -6.99
N PRO A 196 3.82 -1.86 -7.93
CA PRO A 196 2.36 -1.99 -7.89
C PRO A 196 1.80 -2.67 -6.66
N VAL A 197 2.50 -3.69 -6.16
CA VAL A 197 2.11 -4.38 -4.92
C VAL A 197 2.14 -3.43 -3.72
N ILE A 198 3.18 -2.58 -3.63
CA ILE A 198 3.32 -1.58 -2.55
C ILE A 198 2.22 -0.53 -2.70
N ALA A 199 1.93 -0.08 -3.93
CA ALA A 199 0.84 0.86 -4.19
C ALA A 199 -0.53 0.30 -3.78
N SER A 200 -0.82 -0.97 -4.13
CA SER A 200 -2.05 -1.66 -3.72
C SER A 200 -2.14 -1.75 -2.20
N LEU A 201 -1.04 -2.16 -1.55
CA LEU A 201 -1.00 -2.33 -0.10
C LEU A 201 -1.24 -1.00 0.63
N ILE A 202 -0.62 0.10 0.18
CA ILE A 202 -0.89 1.44 0.72
C ILE A 202 -2.38 1.75 0.59
N GLY A 203 -2.97 1.57 -0.60
CA GLY A 203 -4.39 1.85 -0.82
C GLY A 203 -5.33 1.03 0.07
N GLU A 204 -5.02 -0.25 0.30
CA GLU A 204 -5.75 -1.15 1.19
C GLU A 204 -5.58 -0.79 2.67
N MET A 205 -4.38 -0.41 3.11
CA MET A 205 -4.12 -0.04 4.50
C MET A 205 -4.70 1.33 4.85
N THR A 206 -4.67 2.29 3.91
CA THR A 206 -5.17 3.66 4.13
C THR A 206 -6.64 3.84 3.71
N ALA A 207 -7.42 2.76 3.55
CA ALA A 207 -8.83 2.90 3.19
C ALA A 207 -9.61 3.59 4.31
N LEU A 208 -10.30 4.70 3.98
CA LEU A 208 -11.14 5.42 4.94
C LEU A 208 -12.32 4.56 5.40
N ASN A 209 -12.91 3.78 4.49
CA ASN A 209 -13.93 2.78 4.83
C ASN A 209 -13.28 1.58 5.50
N ARG A 210 -13.67 1.31 6.75
CA ARG A 210 -13.14 0.20 7.55
C ARG A 210 -13.35 -1.17 6.91
N HIS A 211 -14.42 -1.35 6.14
CA HIS A 211 -14.72 -2.61 5.47
C HIS A 211 -13.85 -2.87 4.23
N GLU A 212 -13.26 -1.81 3.66
CA GLU A 212 -12.32 -1.91 2.55
C GLU A 212 -10.87 -2.00 3.05
N ARG A 213 -10.63 -1.72 4.34
CA ARG A 213 -9.29 -1.67 4.93
C ARG A 213 -8.74 -3.07 5.18
N ALA A 214 -7.43 -3.21 5.00
CA ALA A 214 -6.71 -4.40 5.46
C ALA A 214 -7.04 -4.71 6.94
N SER A 215 -7.31 -5.98 7.23
CA SER A 215 -7.73 -6.45 8.55
C SER A 215 -6.61 -7.14 9.34
N ASP A 216 -5.52 -7.53 8.67
CA ASP A 216 -4.41 -8.28 9.27
C ASP A 216 -3.09 -7.63 8.85
N LEU A 217 -2.37 -7.11 9.85
CA LEU A 217 -1.10 -6.44 9.66
C LEU A 217 0.03 -7.40 9.25
N MET A 218 0.04 -8.63 9.78
CA MET A 218 1.10 -9.60 9.48
C MET A 218 0.93 -10.20 8.09
N ALA A 219 -0.31 -10.35 7.62
CA ALA A 219 -0.59 -10.67 6.22
C ALA A 219 -0.10 -9.55 5.27
N ALA A 220 -0.32 -8.29 5.65
CA ALA A 220 0.22 -7.14 4.92
C ALA A 220 1.76 -7.13 4.91
N ALA A 221 2.40 -7.41 6.05
CA ALA A 221 3.86 -7.49 6.16
C ALA A 221 4.45 -8.59 5.27
N SER A 222 3.84 -9.79 5.28
CA SER A 222 4.27 -10.91 4.43
C SER A 222 4.16 -10.56 2.93
N ARG A 223 3.07 -9.89 2.53
CA ARG A 223 2.92 -9.37 1.16
C ARG A 223 3.95 -8.28 0.82
N LEU A 224 4.40 -7.51 1.80
CA LEU A 224 5.43 -6.51 1.57
C LEU A 224 6.82 -7.17 1.42
N GLU A 225 7.12 -8.21 2.20
CA GLU A 225 8.35 -9.00 2.09
C GLU A 225 8.48 -9.67 0.71
N ASP A 226 7.42 -10.34 0.26
CA ASP A 226 7.41 -11.09 -1.01
C ASP A 226 6.97 -10.23 -2.21
N TYR A 227 7.09 -8.90 -2.14
CA TYR A 227 6.51 -8.00 -3.14
C TYR A 227 7.08 -8.22 -4.55
N ARG A 228 8.33 -8.67 -4.65
CA ARG A 228 9.04 -8.91 -5.93
C ARG A 228 8.54 -10.14 -6.66
N ASP A 229 8.17 -11.17 -5.89
CA ASP A 229 7.76 -12.47 -6.42
C ASP A 229 6.26 -12.53 -6.71
N GLN A 230 5.51 -11.53 -6.24
CA GLN A 230 4.08 -11.44 -6.49
C GLN A 230 3.77 -11.18 -7.97
N PRO A 231 2.77 -11.90 -8.52
CA PRO A 231 2.37 -11.69 -9.91
C PRO A 231 1.76 -10.31 -10.07
N VAL A 232 2.51 -9.40 -10.67
CA VAL A 232 2.02 -8.06 -11.02
C VAL A 232 1.17 -8.16 -12.28
N GLY A 233 -0.15 -8.01 -12.12
CA GLY A 233 -1.10 -7.91 -13.22
C GLY A 233 -0.93 -6.63 -14.05
N LEU A 234 -1.84 -6.43 -15.00
CA LEU A 234 -1.90 -5.18 -15.76
C LEU A 234 -2.29 -4.02 -14.83
N ASP A 235 -1.35 -3.14 -14.53
CA ASP A 235 -1.64 -1.96 -13.72
C ASP A 235 -2.21 -0.83 -14.57
N VAL A 236 -3.54 -0.82 -14.69
CA VAL A 236 -4.28 0.21 -15.41
C VAL A 236 -4.02 1.58 -14.79
N ASN A 237 -3.93 1.69 -13.47
CA ASN A 237 -3.73 2.97 -12.78
C ASN A 237 -2.40 3.60 -13.17
N ARG A 238 -1.33 2.82 -13.25
CA ARG A 238 -0.03 3.31 -13.73
C ARG A 238 -0.10 3.87 -15.14
N VAL A 239 -0.80 3.19 -16.06
CA VAL A 239 -0.99 3.66 -17.44
C VAL A 239 -1.83 4.94 -17.49
N LEU A 240 -2.83 5.03 -16.62
CA LEU A 240 -3.72 6.19 -16.54
C LEU A 240 -3.10 7.41 -15.84
N ALA A 241 -2.00 7.24 -15.09
CA ALA A 241 -1.37 8.32 -14.33
C ALA A 241 -0.97 9.53 -15.20
N GLY A 242 -0.58 9.29 -16.46
CA GLY A 242 -0.24 10.32 -17.44
C GLY A 242 -1.36 10.70 -18.42
N ALA A 243 -2.56 10.09 -18.34
CA ALA A 243 -3.62 10.26 -19.32
C ALA A 243 -4.76 11.17 -18.82
N THR A 244 -4.83 12.40 -19.35
CA THR A 244 -5.92 13.35 -19.04
C THR A 244 -7.04 13.27 -20.10
N GLY A 245 -8.26 12.89 -19.69
CA GLY A 245 -9.46 12.81 -20.54
C GLY A 245 -9.85 11.40 -21.04
N VAL A 246 -11.14 11.14 -21.26
CA VAL A 246 -11.66 9.78 -21.62
C VAL A 246 -11.06 9.19 -22.91
N PRO A 247 -10.89 9.96 -24.01
CA PRO A 247 -10.29 9.43 -25.24
C PRO A 247 -8.82 9.04 -25.07
N SER A 248 -8.05 9.82 -24.29
CA SER A 248 -6.64 9.55 -24.01
C SER A 248 -6.45 8.35 -23.09
N ARG A 249 -7.36 8.12 -22.12
CA ARG A 249 -7.34 6.92 -21.27
C ARG A 249 -7.53 5.63 -22.07
N ARG A 250 -8.52 5.57 -22.97
CA ARG A 250 -8.74 4.38 -23.82
C ARG A 250 -7.56 4.12 -24.74
N ALA A 251 -7.00 5.17 -25.35
CA ALA A 251 -5.82 5.05 -26.19
C ALA A 251 -4.60 4.54 -25.42
N ALA A 252 -4.36 5.06 -24.20
CA ALA A 252 -3.26 4.62 -23.34
C ALA A 252 -3.39 3.15 -22.93
N VAL A 253 -4.59 2.73 -22.49
CA VAL A 253 -4.86 1.33 -22.13
C VAL A 253 -4.72 0.40 -23.33
N LEU A 254 -5.28 0.76 -24.49
CA LEU A 254 -5.17 -0.05 -25.71
C LEU A 254 -3.72 -0.18 -26.18
N SER A 255 -2.93 0.90 -26.12
CA SER A 255 -1.51 0.82 -26.46
C SER A 255 -0.77 -0.11 -25.50
N HIS A 256 -1.01 0.01 -24.19
CA HIS A 256 -0.35 -0.84 -23.21
C HIS A 256 -0.72 -2.32 -23.34
N LEU A 257 -2.00 -2.61 -23.55
CA LEU A 257 -2.48 -3.98 -23.82
C LEU A 257 -1.85 -4.55 -25.09
N ARG A 258 -1.75 -3.74 -26.15
CA ARG A 258 -1.10 -4.13 -27.40
C ARG A 258 0.37 -4.44 -27.18
N ASP A 259 1.10 -3.58 -26.48
CA ASP A 259 2.54 -3.76 -26.22
C ASP A 259 2.79 -5.02 -25.37
N ARG A 260 1.96 -5.27 -24.35
CA ARG A 260 2.02 -6.50 -23.54
C ARG A 260 1.67 -7.75 -24.33
N LEU A 261 0.64 -7.71 -25.19
CA LEU A 261 0.31 -8.82 -26.08
C LEU A 261 1.45 -9.12 -27.05
N PHE A 262 2.13 -8.08 -27.57
CA PHE A 262 3.32 -8.24 -28.41
C PHE A 262 4.52 -8.81 -27.66
N ASP A 263 4.72 -8.43 -26.40
CA ASP A 263 5.83 -8.94 -25.59
C ASP A 263 5.58 -10.40 -25.17
N LEU A 264 4.33 -10.73 -24.80
CA LEU A 264 3.91 -12.11 -24.53
C LEU A 264 3.97 -12.98 -25.79
N SER A 265 3.53 -12.50 -26.95
CA SER A 265 3.60 -13.27 -28.20
C SER A 265 5.04 -13.50 -28.67
N ARG A 266 5.94 -12.50 -28.53
CA ARG A 266 7.37 -12.67 -28.79
C ARG A 266 8.07 -13.60 -27.79
N ARG A 267 7.72 -13.53 -26.50
CA ARG A 267 8.29 -14.38 -25.45
C ARG A 267 7.67 -15.77 -25.40
N ASN A 268 6.54 -16.00 -26.07
CA ASN A 268 5.98 -17.33 -26.27
C ASN A 268 6.78 -18.06 -27.38
N ARG A 269 8.03 -18.37 -27.05
CA ARG A 269 9.03 -19.02 -27.90
C ARG A 269 8.61 -20.41 -28.39
N LEU A 270 7.56 -20.98 -27.79
CA LEU A 270 6.93 -22.25 -28.17
C LEU A 270 6.02 -22.11 -29.40
N ILE A 271 5.31 -20.99 -29.55
CA ILE A 271 4.42 -20.76 -30.71
C ILE A 271 5.24 -20.39 -31.95
N HIS A 272 6.36 -19.69 -31.77
CA HIS A 272 7.29 -19.32 -32.86
C HIS A 272 8.56 -20.17 -32.89
N PHE A 273 8.52 -21.37 -32.27
CA PHE A 273 9.68 -22.25 -32.26
C PHE A 273 10.03 -22.68 -33.70
N ARG A 274 11.18 -22.19 -34.19
CA ARG A 274 11.85 -22.77 -35.35
C ARG A 274 12.95 -23.70 -34.84
N PRO A 275 12.90 -25.01 -35.13
CA PRO A 275 13.96 -25.93 -34.75
C PRO A 275 15.28 -25.43 -35.33
N THR A 276 16.22 -25.06 -34.45
CA THR A 276 17.61 -24.77 -34.80
C THR A 276 18.50 -25.80 -34.11
N GLN A 277 19.63 -26.15 -34.71
CA GLN A 277 20.53 -27.19 -34.19
C GLN A 277 21.08 -26.92 -32.78
N ALA A 278 20.89 -25.71 -32.25
CA ALA A 278 21.26 -25.33 -30.89
C ALA A 278 20.26 -25.79 -29.80
N THR A 279 19.09 -26.34 -30.17
CA THR A 279 18.06 -26.78 -29.22
C THR A 279 17.61 -28.21 -29.51
N VAL A 280 17.94 -29.13 -28.61
CA VAL A 280 17.56 -30.55 -28.67
C VAL A 280 16.25 -30.75 -27.93
N ASN A 281 15.21 -31.18 -28.65
CA ASN A 281 13.91 -31.48 -28.06
C ASN A 281 13.91 -32.94 -27.58
N LEU A 282 14.03 -33.16 -26.26
CA LEU A 282 14.21 -34.48 -25.65
C LEU A 282 13.01 -35.42 -25.85
N THR A 283 11.83 -34.90 -26.19
CA THR A 283 10.62 -35.70 -26.45
C THR A 283 10.56 -36.27 -27.88
N VAL A 284 11.32 -35.72 -28.82
CA VAL A 284 11.41 -36.20 -30.21
C VAL A 284 12.61 -37.14 -30.40
N ALA A 285 13.62 -37.03 -29.53
CA ALA A 285 14.83 -37.85 -29.55
C ALA A 285 14.83 -38.99 -28.51
N SER A 286 13.74 -39.22 -27.79
CA SER A 286 13.64 -40.23 -26.71
C SER A 286 13.37 -41.66 -27.18
N VAL A 287 13.81 -42.03 -28.39
CA VAL A 287 13.96 -43.46 -28.71
C VAL A 287 15.45 -43.79 -28.60
N PRO A 288 15.90 -44.50 -27.54
CA PRO A 288 17.24 -45.02 -27.50
C PRO A 288 17.36 -46.05 -28.63
N MET A 289 18.05 -45.71 -29.70
CA MET A 289 18.51 -46.72 -30.64
C MET A 289 19.57 -47.58 -29.92
N VAL A 290 19.17 -48.83 -29.71
CA VAL A 290 19.97 -50.00 -29.29
C VAL A 290 20.24 -50.14 -27.78
N ILE A 291 19.20 -50.55 -27.03
CA ILE A 291 19.42 -51.44 -25.87
C ILE A 291 19.29 -52.87 -26.39
N ARG A 292 20.35 -53.68 -26.24
CA ARG A 292 20.29 -55.12 -26.51
C ARG A 292 19.45 -55.77 -25.42
N LEU A 293 18.31 -56.37 -25.77
CA LEU A 293 17.41 -57.03 -24.83
C LEU A 293 18.12 -58.10 -23.98
N GLU A 294 19.19 -58.71 -24.48
CA GLU A 294 19.98 -59.70 -23.74
C GLU A 294 20.73 -59.11 -22.54
N SER A 295 20.89 -57.78 -22.46
CA SER A 295 21.71 -57.12 -21.43
C SER A 295 20.94 -56.71 -20.17
N ILE A 296 19.61 -56.87 -20.16
CA ILE A 296 18.76 -56.48 -19.03
C ILE A 296 18.67 -57.67 -18.07
N ARG A 297 19.26 -57.54 -16.87
CA ARG A 297 19.12 -58.54 -15.81
C ARG A 297 17.79 -58.35 -15.09
N ALA A 298 17.09 -59.46 -14.80
CA ALA A 298 15.78 -59.44 -14.16
C ALA A 298 15.75 -58.70 -12.80
N GLU A 299 16.90 -58.68 -12.13
CA GLU A 299 17.14 -58.00 -10.84
C GLU A 299 16.94 -56.48 -10.90
N GLN A 300 17.03 -55.88 -12.10
CA GLN A 300 16.97 -54.42 -12.30
C GLN A 300 15.57 -53.92 -12.66
N LEU A 301 14.59 -54.83 -12.80
CA LEU A 301 13.25 -54.48 -13.29
C LEU A 301 12.26 -54.13 -12.17
N CYS A 302 12.57 -54.40 -10.90
CA CYS A 302 11.70 -54.05 -9.77
C CYS A 302 12.50 -53.72 -8.49
N THR A 303 12.54 -52.43 -8.15
CA THR A 303 12.68 -51.92 -6.77
C THR A 303 11.66 -50.82 -6.56
#